data_AF-A0A6G2Q7G3-F1
#
_entry.id   AF-A0A6G2Q7G3-F1
#
_cell.length_a   1.000
_cell.length_b   1.000
_cell.length_c   1.000
_cell.angle_alpha   90.00
_cell.angle_beta   90.00
_cell.angle_gamma   90.00
#
_symmetry.space_group_name_H-M   'P 1'
#
loop_
_entity.id
_entity.type
_entity.pdbx_description
1 polymer ?
#
loop_
_entity_poly.entity_id
_entity_poly.type
_entity_poly.pdbx_seq_one_letter_code
_entity_poly.pdbx_strand_id
1 'polypeptide(L)' 'MIERLDEFTKVELPDLLDPYEPLVVPYERGGVFFVENGVADFELRRVPLRDWRANPAPEPIVEIDPAVLDDVDREAN' A
#
# COMPACT_ATOMS: atom_id res chain seq x y z
N MET A 1 11.83 28.83 -19.56
CA MET A 1 10.68 28.44 -20.38
C MET A 1 10.39 26.99 -20.01
N ILE A 2 9.40 26.76 -19.15
CA ILE A 2 9.04 25.42 -18.68
C ILE A 2 7.85 24.99 -19.53
N GLU A 3 8.07 24.02 -20.40
CA GLU A 3 7.02 23.44 -21.24
C GLU A 3 6.06 22.63 -20.34
N ARG A 4 4.77 22.89 -20.53
CA ARG A 4 3.65 22.32 -19.77
C ARG A 4 3.60 20.80 -19.95
N LEU A 5 3.62 20.06 -18.86
CA LEU A 5 3.44 18.60 -18.78
C LEU A 5 1.97 18.16 -18.95
N ASP A 6 1.10 19.03 -19.47
CA ASP A 6 -0.35 18.82 -19.47
C ASP A 6 -0.83 17.88 -20.58
N GLU A 7 0.09 17.36 -21.40
CA GLU A 7 -0.20 16.54 -22.57
C GLU A 7 0.19 15.06 -22.38
N PHE A 8 0.20 14.57 -21.14
CA PHE A 8 0.23 13.13 -20.91
C PHE A 8 -1.18 12.56 -21.03
N THR A 9 -1.43 11.94 -22.19
CA THR A 9 -2.43 10.91 -22.49
C THR A 9 -3.35 10.57 -21.31
N LYS A 10 -4.62 10.95 -21.43
CA LYS A 10 -5.70 10.53 -20.54
C LYS A 10 -5.89 9.01 -20.66
N VAL A 11 -5.04 8.26 -19.97
CA VAL A 11 -5.22 6.83 -19.74
C VAL A 11 -6.33 6.71 -18.72
N GLU A 12 -7.49 6.21 -19.14
CA GLU A 12 -8.53 5.81 -18.19
C GLU A 12 -8.02 4.56 -17.48
N LEU A 13 -7.41 4.77 -16.31
CA LEU A 13 -7.07 3.69 -15.40
C LEU A 13 -8.39 3.10 -14.87
N PRO A 14 -8.46 1.78 -14.65
CA PRO A 14 -9.59 1.21 -13.93
C PRO A 14 -9.76 1.93 -12.58
N ASP A 15 -11.01 1.99 -12.10
CA ASP A 15 -11.33 2.50 -10.77
C ASP A 15 -10.79 1.51 -9.73
N LEU A 16 -9.47 1.61 -9.50
CA LEU A 16 -8.75 0.84 -8.50
C LEU A 16 -8.92 1.59 -7.18
N LEU A 17 -9.07 0.82 -6.09
CA LEU A 17 -8.91 1.36 -4.75
C LEU A 17 -7.62 2.19 -4.70
N ASP A 18 -7.69 3.34 -4.03
CA ASP A 18 -6.53 4.20 -3.89
C ASP A 18 -5.38 3.36 -3.32
N PRO A 19 -4.24 3.27 -4.04
CA PRO A 19 -3.15 2.36 -3.68
C PRO A 19 -2.52 2.69 -2.32
N TYR A 20 -2.79 3.87 -1.79
CA TYR A 20 -2.30 4.31 -0.50
C TYR A 20 -3.28 4.05 0.65
N GLU A 21 -4.58 3.84 0.39
CA GLU A 21 -5.57 3.53 1.44
C GLU A 21 -5.14 2.35 2.34
N PRO A 22 -4.63 1.22 1.80
CA PRO A 22 -4.12 0.13 2.63
C PRO A 22 -2.91 0.50 3.49
N LEU A 23 -2.19 1.58 3.17
CA LEU A 23 -1.04 2.07 3.94
C LEU A 23 -1.45 3.13 4.97
N VAL A 24 -2.49 3.91 4.66
CA VAL A 24 -3.06 4.92 5.54
C VAL A 24 -3.76 4.27 6.73
N VAL A 25 -4.55 3.21 6.51
CA VAL A 25 -5.29 2.53 7.58
C VAL A 25 -4.39 2.02 8.72
N PRO A 26 -3.28 1.30 8.47
CA PRO A 26 -2.32 0.95 9.52
C PRO A 26 -1.68 2.16 10.19
N TYR A 27 -1.33 3.19 9.42
CA TYR A 27 -0.69 4.40 9.95
C TYR A 27 -1.59 5.16 10.93
N GLU A 28 -2.87 5.33 10.62
CA GLU A 28 -3.85 5.99 11.50
C GLU A 28 -4.08 5.23 12.81
N ARG A 29 -3.86 3.91 12.81
CA ARG A 29 -3.91 3.05 14.00
C ARG A 29 -2.58 2.95 14.76
N GLY A 30 -1.60 3.79 14.41
CA GLY A 30 -0.29 3.83 15.06
C GLY A 30 0.70 2.78 14.54
N GLY A 31 0.33 2.05 13.49
CA GLY A 31 1.23 1.17 12.76
C GLY A 31 2.30 1.94 12.00
N VAL A 32 3.46 1.31 11.83
CA VAL A 32 4.58 1.88 11.10
C VAL A 32 5.08 0.90 10.06
N PHE A 33 5.71 1.43 9.02
CA PHE A 33 6.51 0.62 8.12
C PHE A 33 7.89 1.23 7.97
N PHE A 34 8.88 0.38 7.73
CA PHE A 34 10.26 0.80 7.50
C PHE A 34 10.80 0.10 6.27
N VAL A 35 11.64 0.83 5.53
CA VAL A 35 12.32 0.31 4.35
C VAL A 35 13.80 0.24 4.65
N GLU A 36 14.31 -0.99 4.79
CA GLU A 36 15.72 -1.23 5.10
C GLU A 36 16.22 -2.44 4.32
N ASN A 37 17.48 -2.41 3.91
CA ASN A 37 18.16 -3.53 3.23
C ASN A 37 17.38 -4.12 2.03
N GLY A 38 16.65 -3.28 1.29
CA GLY A 38 15.86 -3.71 0.13
C GLY A 38 14.55 -4.43 0.47
N VAL A 39 14.04 -4.26 1.68
CA VAL A 39 12.79 -4.86 2.16
C VAL A 39 11.92 -3.78 2.77
N ALA A 40 10.62 -3.80 2.45
CA ALA A 40 9.59 -3.08 3.19
C ALA A 40 9.05 -3.98 4.30
N ASP A 41 9.14 -3.54 5.54
CA ASP A 41 8.65 -4.24 6.73
C ASP A 41 7.43 -3.50 7.28
N PHE A 42 6.31 -4.22 7.39
CA PHE A 42 5.02 -3.77 7.92
C PHE A 42 4.76 -4.39 9.31
N GLU A 43 5.81 -4.77 10.04
CA GLU A 43 5.84 -5.43 11.36
C GLU A 43 5.31 -6.87 11.33
N LEU A 44 4.13 -7.07 10.75
CA LEU A 44 3.48 -8.36 10.56
C LEU A 44 3.90 -9.04 9.25
N ARG A 45 4.43 -8.27 8.29
CA ARG A 45 4.80 -8.78 6.97
C ARG A 45 6.00 -8.05 6.38
N ARG A 46 6.95 -8.83 5.84
CA ARG A 46 8.11 -8.33 5.08
C ARG A 46 7.97 -8.60 3.60
N VAL A 47 8.16 -7.57 2.78
CA VAL A 47 8.03 -7.62 1.33
C VAL A 47 9.35 -7.15 0.69
N PRO A 48 10.08 -8.02 -0.04
CA PRO A 48 11.26 -7.60 -0.78
C PRO A 48 10.91 -6.57 -1.87
N LEU A 49 11.68 -5.48 -1.91
CA LEU A 49 11.59 -4.49 -2.98
C LEU A 49 12.17 -5.08 -4.27
N ARG A 50 11.36 -5.08 -5.31
CA ARG A 50 11.71 -5.57 -6.65
C ARG A 50 11.10 -4.66 -7.70
N ASP A 51 11.50 -4.83 -8.96
CA ASP A 51 10.76 -4.24 -10.08
C ASP A 51 9.30 -4.67 -10.00
N TRP A 52 8.36 -3.77 -10.28
CA TRP A 52 6.93 -4.06 -10.17
C TRP A 52 6.52 -5.24 -11.06
N ARG A 53 7.18 -5.46 -12.20
CA ARG A 53 6.95 -6.61 -13.09
C ARG A 53 7.39 -7.94 -12.46
N ALA A 54 8.27 -7.88 -11.47
CA ALA A 54 8.78 -9.04 -10.72
C ALA A 54 7.95 -9.35 -9.46
N ASN A 55 6.95 -8.53 -9.13
CA ASN A 55 5.90 -8.82 -8.15
C ASN A 55 4.51 -8.86 -8.81
N PRO A 56 4.26 -9.78 -9.77
CA PRO A 56 2.91 -10.01 -10.24
C PRO A 56 2.12 -10.64 -9.07
N ALA A 57 1.34 -9.82 -8.37
CA ALA A 57 0.31 -10.30 -7.46
C ALA A 57 -0.92 -10.61 -8.32
N PRO A 58 -1.25 -11.90 -8.59
CA PRO A 58 -2.40 -12.26 -9.42
C PRO A 58 -3.72 -11.82 -8.77
N GLU A 59 -3.72 -11.76 -7.43
CA GLU A 59 -4.78 -11.21 -6.62
C GLU A 59 -4.18 -10.03 -5.83
N PRO A 60 -4.68 -8.79 -6.03
CA PRO A 60 -4.22 -7.67 -5.25
C PRO A 60 -4.62 -7.88 -3.78
N ILE A 61 -3.73 -7.52 -2.85
CA ILE A 61 -4.07 -7.45 -1.42
C ILE A 61 -4.86 -6.16 -1.26
N VAL A 62 -6.17 -6.23 -1.52
CA VAL A 62 -7.08 -5.06 -1.48
C VAL A 62 -7.88 -4.95 -0.20
N GLU A 63 -7.84 -5.96 0.67
CA GLU A 63 -8.77 -6.00 1.80
C GLU A 63 -8.04 -6.05 3.14
N ILE A 64 -7.97 -4.87 3.75
CA ILE A 64 -7.72 -4.70 5.18
C ILE A 64 -9.11 -4.54 5.82
N ASP A 65 -9.68 -5.64 6.31
CA ASP A 65 -11.01 -5.64 6.94
C ASP A 65 -10.97 -4.83 8.26
N PRO A 66 -11.74 -3.73 8.39
CA PRO A 66 -11.78 -2.93 9.61
C PRO A 66 -12.17 -3.71 10.86
N ALA A 67 -13.06 -4.69 10.74
CA ALA A 67 -13.51 -5.50 11.88
C ALA A 67 -12.38 -6.39 12.41
N VAL A 68 -11.55 -6.94 11.51
CA VAL A 68 -10.37 -7.72 11.89
C VAL A 68 -9.35 -6.84 12.61
N LEU A 69 -9.16 -5.60 12.14
CA LEU A 69 -8.26 -4.67 12.82
C LEU A 69 -8.80 -4.24 14.20
N ASP A 70 -10.11 -4.02 14.34
CA ASP A 70 -10.74 -3.67 15.61
C ASP A 70 -10.59 -4.80 16.66
N ASP A 71 -10.57 -6.06 16.22
CA ASP A 71 -10.32 -7.21 17.08
C ASP A 71 -8.86 -7.25 17.56
N VAL A 72 -7.89 -6.98 16.68
CA VAL A 72 -6.46 -6.88 17.04
C VAL A 72 -6.22 -5.75 18.04
N ASP A 73 -6.81 -4.57 17.81
CA ASP A 73 -6.69 -3.43 18.72
C ASP A 73 -7.25 -3.74 20.12
N ARG A 74 -8.27 -4.61 20.20
CA ARG A 74 -8.86 -5.05 21.47
C ARG A 74 -8.00 -6.07 22.21
N GLU A 75 -7.26 -6.92 21.50
CA GLU A 75 -6.35 -7.89 22.13
C GLU A 75 -5.06 -7.25 22.66
N ALA A 76 -4.64 -6.12 22.08
CA ALA A 76 -3.41 -5.41 22.45
C ALA A 76 -3.55 -4.51 23.70
N ASN A 77 -4.76 -4.34 24.25
CA ASN A 77 -5.12 -3.40 25.31
C ASN A 77 -5.79 -4.09 26.51
#